data_AF-A0A7W1EQJ4-F1
#
_entry.id   AF-A0A7W1EQJ4-F1
#
_cell.length_a   1.000
_cell.length_b   1.000
_cell.length_c   1.000
_cell.angle_alpha   90.00
_cell.angle_beta   90.00
_cell.angle_gamma   90.00
#
_symmetry.space_group_name_H-M   'P 1'
#
loop_
_entity.id
_entity.type
_entity.pdbx_description
1 polymer ?
#
loop_
_entity_poly.entity_id
_entity_poly.type
_entity_poly.pdbx_seq_one_letter_code
_entity_poly.pdbx_strand_id
1 'polypeptide(L)'
;MSPFPPTTTVFNDGYIAEAHERYRRDPSLVDESWRQFFRTAESLSGTMGGAGASGETDPHLLRKAAGAAALTDAIRQYGHLAVQLDPLGSPPPGASELAAEFHGVTDDELA
;
A
#
# COMPACT_ATOMS: atom_id res chain seq x y z
N MET A 1 -9.05 6.29 -32.11
CA MET A 1 -9.36 5.28 -31.08
C MET A 1 -9.77 6.00 -29.80
N SER A 2 -10.79 5.52 -29.08
CA SER A 2 -11.34 6.17 -27.88
C SER A 2 -10.27 6.42 -26.80
N PRO A 3 -10.16 7.64 -26.23
CA PRO A 3 -9.14 7.96 -25.26
C PRO A 3 -9.64 7.57 -23.86
N PHE A 4 -9.74 6.27 -23.60
CA PHE A 4 -9.91 5.84 -22.21
C PHE A 4 -8.61 6.13 -21.46
N PRO A 5 -8.69 6.69 -20.25
CA PRO A 5 -7.50 6.93 -19.43
C PRO A 5 -6.80 5.59 -19.13
N PRO A 6 -5.48 5.58 -18.93
CA PRO A 6 -4.76 4.35 -18.61
C PRO A 6 -5.29 3.73 -17.33
N THR A 7 -5.73 2.47 -17.41
CA THR A 7 -6.16 1.69 -16.26
C THR A 7 -4.95 0.99 -15.65
N THR A 8 -4.45 1.51 -14.52
CA THR A 8 -3.34 0.93 -13.77
C THR A 8 -3.88 0.05 -12.63
N THR A 9 -4.15 -1.22 -12.92
CA THR A 9 -4.53 -2.23 -11.92
C THR A 9 -3.58 -3.41 -12.00
N VAL A 10 -3.45 -4.17 -10.91
CA VAL A 10 -2.54 -5.35 -10.83
C VAL A 10 -2.77 -6.39 -11.92
N PHE A 11 -4.00 -6.47 -12.44
CA PHE A 11 -4.35 -7.40 -13.51
C PHE A 11 -3.86 -6.96 -14.89
N ASN A 12 -3.43 -5.71 -15.03
CA ASN A 12 -3.00 -5.11 -16.29
C ASN A 12 -1.47 -4.91 -16.40
N ASP A 13 -0.71 -5.39 -15.42
CA ASP A 13 0.73 -5.09 -15.27
C ASP A 13 1.56 -5.47 -16.52
N GLY A 14 1.25 -6.60 -17.16
CA GLY A 14 1.95 -7.02 -18.38
C GLY A 14 1.77 -6.05 -19.56
N TYR A 15 0.55 -5.54 -19.75
CA TYR A 15 0.25 -4.56 -20.80
C TYR A 15 0.89 -3.20 -20.49
N ILE A 16 0.86 -2.78 -19.22
CA ILE A 16 1.50 -1.55 -18.76
C ILE A 16 3.02 -1.61 -19.02
N ALA A 17 3.65 -2.76 -18.74
CA ALA A 17 5.07 -2.98 -19.01
C ALA A 17 5.40 -2.87 -20.50
N GLU A 18 4.61 -3.52 -21.37
CA GLU A 18 4.80 -3.45 -22.82
C GLU A 18 4.59 -2.02 -23.37
N ALA A 19 3.57 -1.31 -22.89
CA ALA A 19 3.32 0.09 -23.26
C ALA A 19 4.48 1.00 -22.82
N HIS A 20 5.01 0.77 -21.63
CA HIS A 20 6.17 1.51 -21.11
C HIS A 20 7.44 1.24 -21.94
N GLU A 21 7.69 -0.01 -22.34
CA GLU A 21 8.82 -0.32 -23.22
C GLU A 21 8.72 0.39 -24.58
N ARG A 22 7.53 0.46 -25.17
CA ARG A 22 7.29 1.20 -26.41
C ARG A 22 7.53 2.70 -26.21
N TYR A 23 7.02 3.28 -25.13
CA TYR A 23 7.26 4.67 -24.76
C TYR A 23 8.76 5.01 -24.61
N ARG A 24 9.55 4.11 -24.01
CA ARG A 24 11.01 4.31 -23.87
C ARG A 24 11.78 4.24 -25.19
N ARG A 25 11.31 3.43 -26.14
CA ARG A 25 11.92 3.35 -27.48
C ARG A 25 11.60 4.60 -28.29
N ASP A 26 10.35 5.01 -28.29
CA ASP A 26 9.88 6.25 -28.90
C ASP A 26 8.52 6.63 -28.29
N PRO A 27 8.40 7.80 -27.63
CA PRO A 27 7.15 8.24 -27.01
C PRO A 27 5.97 8.28 -27.99
N SER A 28 6.22 8.53 -29.28
CA SER A 28 5.15 8.60 -30.30
C SER A 28 4.49 7.25 -30.60
N LEU A 29 5.08 6.13 -30.15
CA LEU A 29 4.55 4.77 -30.31
C LEU A 29 3.44 4.41 -29.32
N VAL A 30 3.10 5.32 -28.40
CA VAL A 30 1.99 5.17 -27.47
C VAL A 30 1.03 6.36 -27.56
N ASP A 31 -0.24 6.10 -27.25
CA ASP A 31 -1.28 7.12 -27.25
C ASP A 31 -0.99 8.27 -26.28
N GLU A 32 -1.57 9.45 -26.52
CA GLU A 32 -1.30 10.66 -25.72
C GLU A 32 -1.59 10.47 -24.22
N SER A 33 -2.64 9.72 -23.86
CA SER A 33 -2.97 9.46 -22.46
C SER A 33 -1.90 8.65 -21.74
N TRP A 34 -1.31 7.65 -22.41
CA TRP A 34 -0.17 6.88 -21.92
C TRP A 34 1.12 7.72 -21.84
N ARG A 35 1.37 8.57 -22.83
CA ARG A 35 2.50 9.53 -22.77
C ARG A 35 2.38 10.47 -21.57
N GLN A 36 1.20 11.03 -21.35
CA GLN A 36 0.94 11.92 -20.22
C GLN A 36 1.13 11.20 -18.88
N PHE A 37 0.63 9.98 -18.78
CA PHE A 37 0.81 9.13 -17.61
C PHE A 37 2.30 8.88 -17.32
N PHE A 38 3.08 8.42 -18.30
CA PHE A 38 4.50 8.13 -18.09
C PHE A 38 5.32 9.39 -17.81
N ARG A 39 5.08 10.53 -18.51
CA ARG A 39 5.73 11.81 -18.19
C ARG A 39 5.44 12.26 -16.75
N THR A 40 4.20 12.08 -16.29
CA THR A 40 3.80 12.41 -14.93
C THR A 40 4.45 11.46 -13.92
N ALA A 41 4.51 10.16 -14.24
CA ALA A 41 5.21 9.18 -13.42
C ALA A 41 6.72 9.48 -13.34
N GLU A 42 7.36 9.90 -14.43
CA GLU A 42 8.77 10.32 -14.47
C GLU A 42 9.02 11.59 -13.65
N SER A 43 8.12 12.58 -13.71
CA SER A 43 8.25 13.80 -12.89
C SER A 43 8.03 13.52 -11.40
N LEU A 44 7.08 12.65 -11.06
CA LEU A 44 6.91 12.16 -9.69
C LEU A 44 8.11 11.30 -9.27
N SER A 45 8.67 10.48 -10.15
CA SER A 45 9.86 9.67 -9.88
C SER A 45 11.10 10.53 -9.69
N GLY A 46 11.21 11.70 -10.33
CA GLY A 46 12.25 12.70 -10.01
C GLY A 46 12.02 13.41 -8.67
N THR A 47 10.76 13.51 -8.23
CA THR A 47 10.35 14.12 -6.95
C THR A 47 10.45 13.12 -5.78
N MET A 48 10.23 11.83 -6.04
CA MET A 48 10.43 10.71 -5.11
C MET A 48 11.83 10.08 -5.21
N GLY A 49 12.56 10.35 -6.29
CA GLY A 49 13.91 9.86 -6.60
C GLY A 49 15.03 10.63 -5.88
N GLY A 50 14.66 11.56 -5.03
CA GLY A 50 15.49 12.09 -3.94
C GLY A 50 15.44 11.22 -2.68
N ALA A 51 15.40 9.90 -2.81
CA ALA A 51 15.65 8.95 -1.73
C ALA A 51 16.17 7.64 -2.34
N GLY A 52 17.40 7.70 -2.85
CA GLY A 52 18.12 6.50 -3.22
C GLY A 52 18.10 5.52 -2.05
N ALA A 53 17.68 4.30 -2.36
CA ALA A 53 17.81 3.09 -1.57
C ALA A 53 19.29 2.83 -1.23
N SER A 54 19.80 3.62 -0.30
CA SER A 54 21.16 3.65 0.24
C SER A 54 21.17 3.98 1.73
N GLY A 55 19.99 4.17 2.34
CA GLY A 55 19.84 4.04 3.78
C GLY A 55 19.83 2.56 4.13
N GLU A 56 20.73 2.14 5.00
CA GLU A 56 20.69 0.83 5.64
C GLU A 56 19.27 0.60 6.17
N THR A 57 18.58 -0.42 5.65
CA THR A 57 17.21 -0.70 6.06
C THR A 57 17.23 -1.15 7.52
N ASP A 58 16.71 -0.32 8.41
CA ASP A 58 16.66 -0.66 9.83
C ASP A 58 15.74 -1.89 10.03
N PRO A 59 16.29 -3.06 10.40
CA PRO A 59 15.51 -4.26 10.61
C PRO A 59 14.50 -4.11 11.75
N HIS A 60 14.73 -3.19 12.70
CA HIS A 60 13.77 -2.89 13.75
C HIS A 60 12.56 -2.15 13.17
N LEU A 61 12.75 -1.17 12.29
CA LEU A 61 11.63 -0.48 11.64
C LEU A 61 10.81 -1.42 10.74
N LEU A 62 11.47 -2.32 10.01
CA LEU A 62 10.75 -3.32 9.21
C LEU A 62 9.88 -4.24 10.07
N ARG A 63 10.41 -4.71 11.21
CA ARG A 63 9.64 -5.54 12.15
C ARG A 63 8.42 -4.78 12.66
N LYS A 64 8.59 -3.52 13.08
CA LYS A 64 7.49 -2.69 13.57
C LYS A 64 6.43 -2.47 12.50
N ALA A 65 6.85 -2.16 11.27
CA ALA A 65 5.94 -1.99 10.14
C ALA A 65 5.14 -3.26 9.84
N ALA A 66 5.80 -4.43 9.88
CA ALA A 66 5.11 -5.72 9.70
C ALA A 66 4.11 -6.00 10.83
N GLY A 67 4.48 -5.74 12.09
CA GLY A 67 3.58 -5.89 13.24
C GLY A 67 2.38 -4.94 13.19
N ALA A 68 2.59 -3.68 12.82
CA ALA A 68 1.51 -2.70 12.65
C ALA A 68 0.55 -3.06 11.50
N ALA A 69 1.08 -3.60 10.40
CA ALA A 69 0.25 -4.10 9.30
C ALA A 69 -0.60 -5.31 9.75
N ALA A 70 0.01 -6.25 10.47
CA ALA A 70 -0.71 -7.41 11.02
C ALA A 70 -1.80 -7.00 12.01
N LEU A 71 -1.54 -6.00 12.86
CA LEU A 71 -2.54 -5.42 13.77
C LEU A 71 -3.70 -4.78 12.98
N THR A 72 -3.41 -4.05 11.90
CA THR A 72 -4.45 -3.45 11.04
C THR A 72 -5.37 -4.51 10.44
N ASP A 73 -4.80 -5.61 9.95
CA ASP A 73 -5.58 -6.72 9.40
C ASP A 73 -6.38 -7.44 10.50
N ALA A 74 -5.80 -7.63 11.69
CA ALA A 74 -6.52 -8.18 12.84
C ALA A 74 -7.71 -7.32 13.27
N ILE A 75 -7.58 -5.99 13.25
CA ILE A 75 -8.69 -5.07 13.52
C ILE A 75 -9.81 -5.24 12.48
N ARG A 76 -9.47 -5.35 11.20
CA ARG A 76 -10.46 -5.57 10.13
C ARG A 76 -11.19 -6.90 10.28
N GLN A 77 -10.46 -7.95 10.64
CA GLN A 77 -10.99 -9.31 10.73
C GLN A 77 -11.77 -9.53 12.03
N TYR A 78 -11.24 -9.07 13.17
CA TYR A 78 -11.72 -9.41 14.51
C TYR A 78 -12.24 -8.22 15.31
N GLY A 79 -12.13 -6.99 14.81
CA GLY A 79 -12.51 -5.79 15.58
C GLY A 79 -13.97 -5.80 16.05
N HIS A 80 -14.86 -6.47 15.30
CA HIS A 80 -16.26 -6.67 15.69
C HIS A 80 -16.43 -7.43 17.02
N LEU A 81 -15.44 -8.21 17.46
CA LEU A 81 -15.46 -8.96 18.72
C LEU A 81 -15.15 -8.10 19.94
N ALA A 82 -14.57 -6.90 19.77
CA ALA A 82 -14.25 -5.98 20.85
C ALA A 82 -15.32 -4.89 21.07
N VAL A 83 -16.34 -4.84 20.23
CA VAL A 83 -17.39 -3.82 20.30
C VAL A 83 -18.49 -4.23 21.29
N GLN A 84 -18.92 -3.30 22.14
CA GLN A 84 -20.08 -3.48 23.03
C GLN A 84 -21.38 -3.50 22.21
N LEU A 85 -21.79 -4.69 21.76
CA LEU A 85 -23.02 -4.89 20.98
C LEU A 85 -24.24 -5.23 21.84
N ASP A 86 -24.04 -5.85 23.00
CA ASP A 86 -25.15 -6.23 23.88
C ASP A 86 -25.69 -5.00 24.66
N PRO A 87 -26.95 -4.58 24.42
CA PRO A 87 -27.55 -3.46 25.14
C PRO A 87 -27.84 -3.78 26.61
N LEU A 88 -27.84 -5.06 27.00
CA LEU A 88 -28.00 -5.50 28.39
C LEU A 88 -26.67 -5.51 29.16
N GLY A 89 -25.54 -5.25 28.49
CA GLY A 89 -24.25 -4.99 29.12
C GLY A 89 -23.33 -6.19 29.29
N SER A 90 -23.59 -7.32 28.62
CA SER A 90 -22.60 -8.41 28.60
C SER A 90 -21.31 -7.92 27.95
N PRO A 91 -20.13 -8.21 28.53
CA PRO A 91 -18.87 -7.74 27.97
C PRO A 91 -18.60 -8.40 26.61
N PRO A 92 -17.94 -7.68 25.68
CA PRO A 92 -17.51 -8.25 24.42
C PRO A 92 -16.55 -9.42 24.66
N PRO A 93 -16.60 -10.48 23.84
CA PRO A 93 -15.70 -11.63 23.98
C PRO A 93 -14.23 -11.25 23.75
N GLY A 94 -13.96 -10.20 22.97
CA GLY A 94 -12.62 -9.76 22.63
C GLY A 94 -11.88 -10.73 21.72
N ALA A 95 -10.62 -10.42 21.44
CA ALA A 95 -9.67 -11.29 20.74
C ALA A 95 -8.23 -10.86 21.11
N SER A 96 -7.35 -11.83 21.34
CA SER A 96 -5.93 -11.57 21.65
C SER A 96 -5.21 -10.87 20.51
N GLU A 97 -5.64 -11.13 19.28
CA GLU A 97 -5.10 -10.61 18.03
C GLU A 97 -5.31 -9.10 17.88
N LEU A 98 -6.20 -8.51 18.68
CA LEU A 98 -6.43 -7.06 18.72
C LEU A 98 -5.43 -6.32 19.62
N ALA A 99 -4.64 -7.04 20.42
CA ALA A 99 -3.58 -6.46 21.22
C ALA A 99 -2.33 -6.23 20.35
N ALA A 100 -1.72 -5.05 20.46
CA ALA A 100 -0.50 -4.71 19.73
C ALA A 100 0.65 -5.68 20.05
N GLU A 101 0.75 -6.09 21.31
CA GLU A 101 1.80 -6.97 21.83
C GLU A 101 1.74 -8.37 21.21
N PHE A 102 0.55 -8.82 20.78
CA PHE A 102 0.39 -10.07 20.05
C PHE A 102 1.19 -10.07 18.73
N HIS A 103 1.35 -8.90 18.11
CA HIS A 103 2.10 -8.69 16.87
C HIS A 103 3.55 -8.24 17.12
N GLY A 104 4.01 -8.26 18.38
CA GLY A 104 5.38 -7.90 18.76
C GLY A 104 5.69 -6.40 18.62
N VAL A 105 4.67 -5.55 18.67
CA VAL A 105 4.78 -4.08 18.72
C VAL A 105 4.13 -3.56 19.99
N THR A 106 4.56 -2.40 20.48
CA THR A 106 3.94 -1.74 21.66
C THR A 106 3.20 -0.48 21.24
N ASP A 107 2.21 -0.05 22.02
CA ASP A 107 1.46 1.18 21.74
C ASP A 107 2.38 2.42 21.65
N ASP A 108 3.43 2.49 22.48
CA ASP A 108 4.45 3.55 22.41
C ASP A 108 5.20 3.60 21.06
N GLU A 109 5.25 2.49 20.32
CA GLU A 109 5.88 2.42 18.99
C GLU A 109 4.91 2.82 17.86
N LEU A 110 3.61 2.90 18.16
CA LEU A 110 2.54 3.25 17.23
C LEU A 110 2.08 4.72 17.36
N ALA A 111 2.47 5.41 18.43
CA ALA A 111 2.16 6.82 18.72
C ALA A 111 3.01 7.80 17.90
#